data_AF-A0A3N4PA95-F1
#
_entry.id   AF-A0A3N4PA95-F1
#
_cell.length_a   1.000
_cell.length_b   1.000
_cell.length_c   1.000
_cell.angle_alpha   90.00
_cell.angle_beta   90.00
_cell.angle_gamma   90.00
#
_symmetry.space_group_name_H-M   'P 1'
#
loop_
_entity.id
_entity.type
_entity.pdbx_description
1 polymer ?
#
loop_
_entity_poly.entity_id
_entity_poly.type
_entity_poly.pdbx_seq_one_letter_code
_entity_poly.pdbx_strand_id
1 'polypeptide(L)' 'MFNITVDGYEYRVTEIVDDLSSTFAVEIEGDPVVFKVDEESISLQAVDHEYGIDHHLDRLYAQIASAIEDYLESL' A
#
# COMPACT_ATOMS: atom_id res chain seq x y z
N MET A 1 -8.48 -3.60 4.38
CA MET A 1 -7.77 -2.87 5.45
C MET A 1 -6.78 -3.82 6.08
N PHE A 2 -5.53 -3.39 6.21
CA PHE A 2 -4.44 -4.16 6.81
C PHE A 2 -3.48 -3.18 7.52
N ASN A 3 -2.61 -3.70 8.38
CA ASN A 3 -1.60 -2.89 9.07
C ASN A 3 -0.22 -3.20 8.51
N ILE A 4 0.65 -2.20 8.46
CA ILE A 4 2.05 -2.36 8.05
C ILE A 4 2.97 -1.78 9.12
N THR A 5 4.12 -2.41 9.32
CA THR A 5 5.11 -1.92 10.27
C THR A 5 6.27 -1.29 9.52
N VAL A 6 6.52 0.00 9.76
CA VAL A 6 7.63 0.77 9.18
C VAL A 6 8.41 1.39 10.33
N ASP A 7 9.72 1.18 10.37
CA ASP A 7 10.61 1.64 11.46
C ASP A 7 10.13 1.25 12.89
N GLY A 8 9.39 0.14 13.03
CA GLY A 8 8.81 -0.31 14.30
C GLY A 8 7.49 0.37 14.70
N TYR A 9 6.96 1.27 13.89
CA TYR A 9 5.64 1.86 14.04
C TYR A 9 4.61 1.14 13.18
N GLU A 10 3.43 0.88 13.73
CA GLU A 10 2.32 0.25 13.02
C GLU A 10 1.42 1.31 12.39
N TYR A 11 1.26 1.23 11.07
CA TYR A 11 0.43 2.13 10.27
C TYR A 11 -0.80 1.39 9.74
N ARG A 12 -1.96 2.01 9.88
CA ARG A 12 -3.22 1.45 9.37
C ARG A 12 -3.40 1.83 7.92
N VAL A 13 -3.50 0.84 7.04
CA VAL A 13 -3.67 1.01 5.60
C VAL A 13 -5.08 0.63 5.18
N THR A 14 -5.74 1.57 4.52
CA THR A 14 -7.07 1.44 3.92
C THR A 14 -6.93 1.53 2.41
N GLU A 15 -7.23 0.44 1.72
CA GLU A 15 -7.34 0.43 0.27
C GLU A 15 -8.60 1.20 -0.15
N ILE A 16 -8.42 2.12 -1.08
CA ILE A 16 -9.46 2.89 -1.75
C ILE A 16 -9.46 2.42 -3.21
N VAL A 17 -10.38 1.52 -3.51
CA VAL A 17 -10.61 1.01 -4.86
C VAL A 17 -11.43 2.05 -5.61
N ASP A 18 -10.79 2.81 -6.49
CA ASP A 18 -11.45 3.63 -7.51
C ASP A 18 -11.45 2.85 -8.83
N ASP A 19 -12.52 2.97 -9.63
CA ASP A 19 -12.82 2.13 -10.81
C ASP A 19 -11.68 2.04 -11.86
N LEU A 20 -10.66 2.92 -11.75
CA LEU A 20 -9.51 3.04 -12.63
C LEU A 20 -8.15 3.19 -11.90
N SER A 21 -8.12 3.18 -10.56
CA SER A 21 -6.87 3.40 -9.79
C SER A 21 -6.94 2.85 -8.36
N SER A 22 -5.99 1.99 -8.02
CA SER A 22 -5.75 1.45 -6.69
C SER A 22 -5.02 2.50 -5.83
N THR A 23 -5.78 3.21 -5.00
CA THR A 23 -5.24 4.24 -4.09
C THR A 23 -5.23 3.69 -2.67
N PHE A 24 -4.25 4.05 -1.85
CA PHE A 24 -4.18 3.59 -0.45
C PHE A 24 -4.09 4.78 0.48
N ALA A 25 -4.96 4.84 1.48
CA ALA A 25 -4.87 5.78 2.58
C ALA A 25 -4.17 5.12 3.76
N VAL A 26 -3.15 5.78 4.30
CA VAL A 26 -2.43 5.35 5.49
C VAL A 26 -2.66 6.38 6.59
N GLU A 27 -3.02 5.91 7.78
CA GLU A 27 -3.15 6.78 8.96
C GLU A 27 -1.76 6.97 9.60
N ILE A 28 -1.26 8.20 9.57
CA ILE A 28 0.04 8.61 10.15
C ILE A 28 -0.25 9.65 11.23
N GLU A 29 0.10 9.37 12.49
CA GLU A 29 -0.14 10.27 13.64
C GLU A 29 -1.60 10.74 13.85
N GLY A 30 -2.58 10.03 13.26
CA GLY A 30 -4.00 10.39 13.30
C GLY A 30 -4.48 11.19 12.09
N ASP A 31 -3.58 11.52 11.16
CA ASP A 31 -3.90 12.16 9.89
C ASP A 31 -3.92 11.12 8.74
N PRO A 32 -4.98 11.08 7.92
CA PRO A 32 -5.03 10.18 6.77
C PRO A 32 -4.18 10.75 5.62
N VAL A 33 -3.07 10.09 5.31
CA VAL A 33 -2.19 10.41 4.18
C VAL A 33 -2.52 9.46 3.02
N VAL A 34 -2.85 10.02 1.86
CA VAL A 34 -3.24 9.25 0.68
C VAL A 34 -2.05 9.06 -0.25
N PHE A 35 -1.67 7.80 -0.47
CA PHE A 35 -0.63 7.40 -1.39
C PHE A 35 -1.26 6.78 -2.64
N LYS A 36 -0.87 7.30 -3.80
CA LYS A 36 -1.27 6.74 -5.08
C LYS A 36 -0.16 5.79 -5.54
N VAL A 37 -0.48 4.51 -5.66
CA VAL A 37 0.44 3.51 -6.21
C VAL A 37 0.02 3.25 -7.65
N ASP A 38 1.01 3.15 -8.54
CA ASP A 38 0.76 3.00 -9.96
C ASP A 38 0.22 1.58 -10.25
N GLU A 39 -1.02 1.51 -10.73
CA GLU A 39 -1.79 0.27 -10.89
C GLU A 39 -1.22 -0.65 -11.99
N GLU A 40 -0.39 -0.14 -12.91
CA GLU A 40 0.35 -0.99 -13.85
C GLU A 40 1.24 -2.04 -13.15
N SER A 41 1.61 -1.80 -11.88
CA SER A 41 2.36 -2.77 -11.07
C SER A 41 1.47 -3.72 -10.25
N ILE A 42 0.17 -3.46 -10.15
CA ILE A 42 -0.76 -4.10 -9.22
C ILE A 42 -2.04 -4.47 -9.98
N SER A 43 -1.90 -5.30 -11.02
CA SER A 43 -3.07 -5.85 -11.71
C SER A 43 -3.76 -6.89 -10.81
N LEU A 44 -4.69 -6.43 -9.97
CA LEU A 44 -5.49 -7.26 -9.05
C LEU A 44 -6.55 -8.10 -9.76
N GLN A 45 -6.74 -7.93 -11.08
CA GLN A 45 -7.80 -8.60 -11.84
C GLN A 45 -7.36 -9.87 -12.60
N ALA A 46 -6.11 -10.34 -12.48
CA ALA A 46 -5.60 -11.44 -13.32
C ALA A 46 -4.98 -12.64 -12.59
N VAL A 47 -5.18 -12.82 -11.29
CA VAL A 47 -4.61 -13.98 -10.57
C VAL A 47 -5.71 -14.89 -10.02
N ASP A 48 -6.44 -15.49 -10.96
CA ASP A 48 -6.99 -16.83 -10.77
C ASP A 48 -5.98 -17.81 -11.38
N HIS A 49 -5.73 -18.94 -10.71
CA HIS A 49 -4.79 -20.01 -11.02
C HIS A 49 -3.30 -19.86 -10.60
N GLU A 50 -3.02 -20.49 -9.45
CA GLU A 50 -1.97 -21.51 -9.26
C GLU A 50 -0.65 -21.11 -8.56
N TYR A 51 -0.10 -19.91 -8.73
CA TYR A 51 1.13 -19.53 -8.01
C TYR A 51 1.25 -18.00 -7.83
N GLY A 52 1.27 -17.48 -6.60
CA GLY A 52 1.93 -16.19 -6.32
C GLY A 52 1.14 -15.05 -5.68
N ILE A 53 0.03 -15.30 -4.96
CA ILE A 53 -0.65 -14.25 -4.18
C ILE A 53 0.30 -13.58 -3.17
N ASP A 54 1.23 -14.35 -2.57
CA ASP A 54 2.24 -13.83 -1.63
C ASP A 54 3.15 -12.74 -2.26
N HIS A 55 3.70 -12.96 -3.46
CA HIS A 55 4.69 -12.05 -4.04
C HIS A 55 4.12 -10.70 -4.51
N HIS A 56 2.83 -10.67 -4.86
CA HIS A 56 2.16 -9.44 -5.29
C HIS A 56 1.84 -8.54 -4.09
N LEU A 57 1.42 -9.15 -2.98
CA LEU A 57 1.21 -8.44 -1.74
C LEU A 57 2.53 -7.89 -1.19
N ASP A 58 3.62 -8.65 -1.20
CA ASP A 58 4.95 -8.17 -0.78
C ASP A 58 5.41 -6.90 -1.51
N ARG A 59 5.19 -6.81 -2.84
CA ARG A 59 5.53 -5.60 -3.60
C ARG A 59 4.66 -4.42 -3.24
N LEU A 60 3.37 -4.66 -2.98
CA LEU A 60 2.47 -3.61 -2.54
C LEU A 60 2.89 -3.10 -1.15
N TYR A 61 3.15 -4.01 -0.21
CA TYR A 61 3.66 -3.67 1.12
C TYR A 61 4.96 -2.87 1.06
N ALA A 62 5.92 -3.27 0.22
CA ALA A 62 7.18 -2.56 0.05
C ALA A 62 7.00 -1.15 -0.54
N GLN A 63 6.10 -0.97 -1.50
CA GLN A 63 5.81 0.35 -2.09
C GLN A 63 5.16 1.29 -1.07
N ILE A 64 4.18 0.79 -0.31
CA ILE A 64 3.51 1.60 0.73
C ILE A 64 4.51 1.93 1.85
N ALA A 65 5.32 0.96 2.29
CA ALA A 65 6.36 1.19 3.29
C ALA A 65 7.35 2.28 2.84
N SER A 66 7.87 2.16 1.62
CA SER A 66 8.79 3.16 1.05
C SER A 66 8.14 4.55 0.93
N ALA A 67 6.86 4.64 0.60
CA ALA A 67 6.16 5.92 0.52
C ALA A 67 5.94 6.56 1.90
N ILE A 68 5.73 5.74 2.94
CA ILE A 68 5.66 6.22 4.33
C ILE A 68 7.05 6.70 4.79
N GLU A 69 8.11 5.94 4.52
CA GLU A 69 9.48 6.34 4.86
C GLU A 69 9.83 7.68 4.22
N ASP A 70 9.60 7.84 2.92
CA ASP A 70 9.85 9.10 2.18
C ASP A 70 9.04 10.27 2.76
N TYR A 71 7.77 10.03 3.11
CA TYR A 71 6.93 11.04 3.75
C TYR A 71 7.47 11.47 5.12
N LEU A 72 7.87 10.50 5.96
CA LEU A 72 8.44 10.77 7.28
C LEU A 72 9.79 11.50 7.19
N GLU A 73 10.62 11.19 6.20
CA GLU A 73 11.88 11.90 5.95
C GLU A 73 11.67 13.35 5.45
N SER A 74 10.50 13.64 4.87
CA SER A 74 10.14 14.98 4.39
C SER A 74 9.55 15.91 5.46
N LEU A 75 9.20 15.40 6.65
CA LEU A 75 8.66 16.18 7.77
C LEU A 75 9.77 16.89 8.57
#